data_AF-A0A9D1H6M5-F1
#
_entry.id   AF-A0A9D1H6M5-F1
#
_cell.length_a   1.000
_cell.length_b   1.000
_cell.length_c   1.000
_cell.angle_alpha   90.00
_cell.angle_beta   90.00
_cell.angle_gamma   90.00
#
_symmetry.space_group_name_H-M   'P 1'
#
loop_
_entity.id
_entity.type
_entity.pdbx_description
1 polymer ?
#
loop_
_entity_poly.entity_id
_entity_poly.type
_entity_poly.pdbx_seq_one_letter_code
_entity_poly.pdbx_strand_id
1 'polypeptide(L)'
;MKKRSYIIAAAVILAVILSIACWFTARDAAYDRGRKDGYLTGYSIGYTDGLHGIQQQSQILAGELSGAEFGSGEWKGFMMGFPEGYDDGREDGLAQSNESPQT
;
A
#
# COMPACT_ATOMS: atom_id res chain seq x y z
N MET A 1 -10.45 35.62 -36.37
CA MET A 1 -9.19 35.14 -35.74
C MET A 1 -9.35 34.90 -34.23
N LYS A 2 -9.80 35.87 -33.43
CA LYS A 2 -9.97 35.75 -31.96
C LYS A 2 -10.79 34.53 -31.49
N LYS A 3 -11.92 34.20 -32.15
CA LYS A 3 -12.76 33.02 -31.79
C LYS A 3 -12.02 31.68 -31.93
N ARG A 4 -11.18 31.53 -32.97
CA ARG A 4 -10.37 30.31 -33.17
C ARG A 4 -9.27 30.21 -32.11
N SER A 5 -8.65 31.35 -31.76
CA SER A 5 -7.66 31.42 -30.69
C SER A 5 -8.25 31.05 -29.32
N TYR A 6 -9.48 31.48 -29.02
CA TYR A 6 -10.19 31.10 -27.79
C TYR A 6 -10.52 29.61 -27.73
N ILE A 7 -10.97 29.02 -28.83
CA ILE A 7 -11.26 27.57 -28.90
C ILE A 7 -9.98 26.77 -28.67
N ILE A 8 -8.87 27.17 -29.29
CA ILE A 8 -7.57 26.51 -29.10
C ILE A 8 -7.10 26.65 -27.64
N ALA A 9 -7.19 27.85 -27.06
CA ALA A 9 -6.81 28.07 -25.66
C ALA A 9 -7.66 27.23 -24.69
N ALA A 10 -8.97 27.16 -24.90
CA ALA A 10 -9.86 26.34 -24.09
C ALA A 10 -9.55 24.84 -24.23
N ALA A 11 -9.24 24.35 -25.43
CA ALA A 11 -8.86 22.96 -25.66
C ALA A 11 -7.53 22.61 -24.96
N VAL A 12 -6.55 23.51 -24.97
CA VAL A 12 -5.28 23.33 -24.26
C VAL A 12 -5.50 23.27 -22.74
N ILE A 13 -6.28 24.19 -22.18
CA ILE A 13 -6.60 24.19 -20.75
C ILE A 13 -7.31 22.89 -20.35
N LEU A 14 -8.28 22.45 -21.15
CA LEU A 14 -8.99 21.19 -20.90
C LEU A 14 -8.03 19.98 -20.95
N ALA A 15 -7.12 19.93 -21.93
CA ALA A 15 -6.13 18.86 -22.03
C ALA A 15 -5.19 18.82 -20.82
N VAL A 16 -4.79 19.98 -20.29
CA VAL A 16 -3.97 20.06 -19.07
C VAL A 16 -4.73 19.55 -17.86
N ILE A 17 -6.00 19.95 -17.68
CA ILE A 17 -6.85 19.48 -16.58
C ILE A 17 -7.01 17.95 -16.64
N LEU A 18 -7.31 17.39 -17.82
CA LEU A 18 -7.45 15.94 -18.00
C LEU A 18 -6.16 15.19 -17.71
N SER A 19 -5.00 15.74 -18.10
CA SER A 19 -3.69 15.14 -17.85
C SER A 19 -3.38 15.07 -16.35
N ILE A 20 -3.68 16.14 -15.61
CA ILE A 20 -3.51 16.20 -14.16
C ILE A 20 -4.42 15.20 -13.47
N ALA A 21 -5.70 15.14 -13.87
CA ALA A 21 -6.66 14.18 -13.31
C ALA A 21 -6.21 12.74 -13.53
N CYS A 22 -5.75 12.40 -14.74
CA CYS A 22 -5.22 11.07 -15.06
C CYS A 22 -4.03 10.71 -14.16
N TRP A 23 -3.10 11.64 -13.96
CA TRP A 23 -1.95 11.43 -13.08
C TRP A 23 -2.35 11.14 -11.63
N PHE A 24 -3.32 11.88 -11.08
CA PHE A 24 -3.84 11.60 -9.72
C PHE A 24 -4.46 10.20 -9.63
N THR A 25 -5.30 9.81 -10.59
CA THR A 25 -5.93 8.47 -10.57
C THR A 25 -4.91 7.33 -10.66
N ALA A 26 -3.86 7.49 -11.47
CA ALA A 26 -2.80 6.50 -11.58
C ALA A 26 -2.00 6.37 -10.27
N ARG A 27 -1.77 7.50 -9.60
CA ARG A 27 -1.10 7.54 -8.30
C ARG A 27 -1.93 6.87 -7.20
N ASP A 28 -3.23 7.15 -7.15
CA ASP A 28 -4.12 6.55 -6.14
C ASP A 28 -4.23 5.04 -6.33
N ALA A 29 -4.35 4.57 -7.59
CA ALA A 29 -4.34 3.15 -7.89
C ALA A 29 -3.03 2.46 -7.48
N ALA A 30 -1.88 3.12 -7.68
CA ALA A 30 -0.59 2.60 -7.22
C ALA A 30 -0.54 2.51 -5.68
N TYR A 31 -1.05 3.52 -4.98
CA TYR A 31 -1.15 3.52 -3.52
C TYR A 31 -2.03 2.39 -2.99
N ASP A 32 -3.22 2.21 -3.57
CA ASP A 32 -4.14 1.14 -3.15
C ASP A 32 -3.55 -0.25 -3.38
N ARG A 33 -2.88 -0.48 -4.51
CA ARG A 33 -2.17 -1.75 -4.76
C ARG A 33 -1.09 -1.99 -3.72
N GLY A 34 -0.24 -0.99 -3.48
CA GLY A 34 0.81 -1.08 -2.48
C GLY A 34 0.26 -1.39 -1.10
N ARG A 35 -0.83 -0.71 -0.69
CA ARG A 35 -1.47 -0.94 0.62
C ARG A 35 -1.99 -2.36 0.76
N LYS A 36 -2.65 -2.87 -0.28
CA LYS A 36 -3.14 -4.26 -0.27
C LYS A 36 -1.99 -5.27 -0.20
N ASP A 37 -0.94 -5.05 -0.97
CA ASP A 37 0.23 -5.93 -1.00
C ASP A 37 0.98 -5.92 0.33
N GLY A 38 1.19 -4.73 0.90
CA GLY A 38 1.73 -4.53 2.24
C GLY A 38 0.94 -5.30 3.28
N TYR A 39 -0.39 -5.12 3.30
CA TYR A 39 -1.27 -5.82 4.25
C TYR A 39 -1.14 -7.34 4.16
N LEU A 40 -1.23 -7.92 2.96
CA LEU A 40 -1.13 -9.37 2.78
C LEU A 40 0.24 -9.92 3.19
N THR A 41 1.31 -9.21 2.83
CA THR A 41 2.68 -9.60 3.19
C THR A 41 2.88 -9.51 4.70
N GLY A 42 2.44 -8.39 5.30
CA GLY A 42 2.46 -8.18 6.75
C GLY A 42 1.73 -9.31 7.47
N TYR A 43 0.50 -9.61 7.05
CA TYR A 43 -0.33 -10.66 7.63
C TYR A 43 0.33 -12.03 7.61
N SER A 44 0.88 -12.44 6.46
CA SER A 44 1.55 -13.75 6.35
C SER A 44 2.74 -13.88 7.31
N ILE A 45 3.53 -12.81 7.45
CA ILE A 45 4.70 -12.81 8.34
C ILE A 45 4.25 -12.74 9.80
N GLY A 46 3.34 -11.82 10.12
CA GLY A 46 2.75 -11.66 11.44
C GLY A 46 2.16 -12.96 11.96
N TYR A 47 1.39 -13.67 11.13
CA TYR A 47 0.82 -14.97 11.48
C TYR A 47 1.88 -16.00 11.85
N THR A 48 2.94 -16.09 11.05
CA THR A 48 4.06 -17.00 11.34
C THR A 48 4.78 -16.60 12.63
N ASP A 49 5.02 -15.31 12.85
CA ASP A 49 5.62 -14.80 14.07
C ASP A 49 4.74 -15.09 15.30
N GLY A 50 3.43 -14.90 15.18
CA GLY A 50 2.45 -15.18 16.21
C GLY A 50 2.44 -16.64 16.64
N LEU A 51 2.47 -17.56 15.68
CA LEU A 51 2.59 -19.01 15.97
C LEU A 51 3.84 -19.36 16.78
N HIS A 52 4.93 -18.60 16.63
CA HIS A 52 6.19 -18.80 17.33
C HIS A 52 6.40 -17.86 18.54
N GLY A 53 5.42 -17.00 18.86
CA GLY A 53 5.53 -16.01 19.94
C GLY A 53 6.60 -14.93 19.71
N ILE A 54 6.92 -14.62 18.46
CA ILE A 54 7.91 -13.62 18.06
C ILE A 54 7.20 -12.28 17.83
N GLN A 55 7.88 -11.18 18.18
CA GLN A 55 7.42 -9.83 17.85
C GLN A 55 8.56 -9.02 17.22
N GLN A 56 8.30 -8.47 16.04
CA GLN A 56 9.22 -7.65 15.27
C GLN A 56 8.72 -6.20 15.14
N GLN A 57 9.61 -5.29 14.78
CA GLN A 57 9.28 -3.90 14.48
C GLN A 57 8.73 -3.81 13.04
N SER A 58 7.42 -3.95 12.89
CA SER A 58 6.73 -4.06 11.60
C SER A 58 7.04 -2.91 10.63
N GLN A 59 7.22 -1.69 11.14
CA GLN A 59 7.56 -0.52 10.31
C GLN A 59 8.98 -0.58 9.72
N ILE A 60 9.95 -1.11 10.46
CA ILE A 60 11.31 -1.29 9.96
C ILE A 60 11.30 -2.40 8.91
N LEU A 61 10.63 -3.51 9.22
CA LEU A 61 10.51 -4.66 8.34
C LEU A 61 9.78 -4.31 7.03
N ALA A 62 8.73 -3.49 7.08
CA ALA A 62 8.05 -2.97 5.89
C ALA A 62 9.01 -2.22 4.96
N GLY A 63 9.93 -1.43 5.52
CA GLY A 63 10.93 -0.68 4.76
C GLY A 63 11.94 -1.57 4.05
N GLU A 64 12.29 -2.71 4.67
CA GLU A 64 13.23 -3.69 4.11
C GLU A 64 12.57 -4.61 3.07
N LEU A 65 11.28 -4.92 3.25
CA LEU A 65 10.54 -5.85 2.39
C LEU A 65 9.82 -5.18 1.22
N SER A 66 9.68 -3.86 1.23
CA SER A 66 9.01 -3.15 0.14
C SER A 66 9.78 -3.33 -1.17
N GLY A 67 9.17 -4.03 -2.12
CA GLY A 67 9.72 -4.21 -3.47
C GLY A 67 9.56 -2.98 -4.37
N ALA A 68 8.84 -1.96 -3.90
CA ALA A 68 8.58 -0.74 -4.65
C ALA A 68 9.64 0.33 -4.39
N GLU A 69 9.87 1.19 -5.38
CA GLU A 69 10.83 2.29 -5.26
C GLU A 69 10.43 3.27 -4.15
N PHE A 70 11.38 3.65 -3.31
CA PHE A 70 11.18 4.57 -2.20
C PHE A 70 10.48 5.87 -2.66
N GLY A 71 9.42 6.26 -1.96
CA GLY A 71 8.66 7.47 -2.26
C GLY A 71 7.61 7.34 -3.37
N SER A 72 7.55 6.21 -4.09
CA SER A 72 6.47 5.90 -5.03
C SER A 72 5.12 5.76 -4.31
N GLY A 73 4.02 5.89 -5.06
CA GLY A 73 2.67 5.68 -4.51
C GLY A 73 2.51 4.29 -3.91
N GLU A 74 3.01 3.28 -4.62
CA GLU A 74 3.00 1.88 -4.20
C GLU A 74 3.85 1.63 -2.95
N TRP A 75 5.06 2.18 -2.87
CA TRP A 75 5.87 2.12 -1.67
C TRP A 75 5.16 2.73 -0.46
N LYS A 76 4.54 3.90 -0.63
CA LYS A 76 3.77 4.55 0.45
C LYS A 76 2.57 3.71 0.88
N GLY A 77 1.88 3.12 -0.09
CA GLY A 77 0.80 2.18 0.18
C GLY A 77 1.29 1.01 1.02
N PHE A 78 2.37 0.36 0.58
CA PHE A 78 2.96 -0.80 1.24
C PHE A 78 3.36 -0.51 2.68
N MET A 79 4.08 0.59 2.91
CA MET A 79 4.48 1.03 4.25
C MET A 79 3.29 1.28 5.18
N MET A 80 2.13 1.66 4.63
CA MET A 80 0.92 1.90 5.43
C MET A 80 0.14 0.61 5.71
N GLY A 81 0.05 -0.31 4.74
CA GLY A 81 -0.71 -1.55 4.89
C GLY A 81 0.04 -2.63 5.66
N PHE A 82 1.36 -2.69 5.55
CA PHE A 82 2.16 -3.75 6.16
C PHE A 82 2.04 -3.83 7.68
N PRO A 83 2.17 -2.73 8.45
CA PRO A 83 2.07 -2.79 9.90
C PRO A 83 0.70 -3.29 10.38
N GLU A 84 -0.38 -2.83 9.74
CA GLU A 84 -1.75 -3.25 10.02
C GLU A 84 -1.91 -4.75 9.78
N GLY A 85 -1.50 -5.24 8.60
CA GLY A 85 -1.54 -6.67 8.30
C GLY A 85 -0.68 -7.50 9.26
N TYR A 86 0.52 -7.03 9.62
CA TYR A 86 1.41 -7.73 10.54
C TYR A 86 0.80 -7.91 11.93
N ASP A 87 0.21 -6.86 12.49
CA ASP A 87 -0.42 -6.95 13.81
C ASP A 87 -1.63 -7.89 13.78
N ASP A 88 -2.52 -7.77 12.77
CA ASP A 88 -3.67 -8.67 12.57
C ASP A 88 -3.22 -10.13 12.47
N GLY A 89 -2.24 -10.41 11.59
CA GLY A 89 -1.72 -11.76 11.41
C GLY A 89 -1.13 -12.32 12.69
N ARG A 90 -0.37 -11.51 13.44
CA ARG A 90 0.27 -11.96 14.69
C ARG A 90 -0.77 -12.31 15.75
N GLU A 91 -1.83 -11.52 15.88
CA GLU A 91 -2.93 -11.82 16.80
C GLU A 91 -3.61 -13.16 16.45
N ASP A 92 -3.89 -13.39 15.17
CA ASP A 92 -4.46 -14.65 14.69
C ASP A 92 -3.52 -15.85 14.92
N GLY A 93 -2.22 -15.67 14.69
CA GLY A 93 -1.20 -16.70 14.95
C GLY A 93 -1.10 -17.06 16.43
N LEU A 94 -1.11 -16.06 17.32
CA LEU A 94 -1.10 -16.25 18.77
C LEU A 94 -2.37 -16.96 19.26
N ALA A 95 -3.53 -16.60 18.72
CA ALA A 95 -4.79 -17.29 19.02
C ALA A 95 -4.68 -18.78 18.64
N GLN A 96 -4.18 -19.07 17.44
CA GLN A 96 -4.03 -20.44 16.95
C GLN A 96 -3.02 -21.27 17.77
N SER A 97 -1.91 -20.68 18.20
CA SER A 97 -0.92 -21.38 19.04
C SER A 97 -1.47 -21.73 20.42
N ASN A 98 -2.34 -20.88 20.97
CA ASN A 98 -2.96 -21.09 22.27
C ASN A 98 -4.08 -22.14 22.23
N GLU A 99 -4.68 -22.38 21.06
CA GLU A 99 -5.70 -23.41 20.85
C GLU A 99 -5.14 -24.81 20.56
N SER A 100 -3.85 -24.93 20.20
CA SER A 100 -3.23 -26.23 19.97
C SER A 100 -2.90 -26.94 21.29
N PRO A 101 -3.53 -28.09 21.63
CA PRO A 101 -3.17 -28.85 22.81
C PRO A 101 -1.72 -29.32 22.67
N GLN A 102 -0.88 -29.05 23.67
CA GLN A 102 0.46 -29.64 23.74
C GLN A 102 0.31 -31.16 23.87
N THR A 103 0.40 -31.88 22.76
CA THR A 103 0.48 -33.35 22.69
C THR A 103 1.90 -33.83 22.88
#